data_AF-A0A536WNS8-F1
#
_entry.id   AF-A0A536WNS8-F1
#
_cell.length_a   1.000
_cell.length_b   1.000
_cell.length_c   1.000
_cell.angle_alpha   90.00
_cell.angle_beta   90.00
_cell.angle_gamma   90.00
#
_symmetry.space_group_name_H-M   'P 1'
#
loop_
_entity.id
_entity.type
_entity.pdbx_description
1 polymer ?
#
loop_
_entity_poly.entity_id
_entity_poly.type
_entity_poly.pdbx_seq_one_letter_code
_entity_poly.pdbx_strand_id
1 'polypeptide(L)'
;MATSIHPAVDQGLKPAAANFAGGTLSCKCSDRKVTVSIKGQCAHNHVCGCTKCWKPAGALFSQVAVAPRENLRVTANEDKLKVVDPSATIQRYACTGCGVHMYGRIENKGHPLYGFD
;
A
#
# COMPACT_ATOMS: atom_id res chain seq x y z
N MET A 1 -4.36 19.51 22.74
CA MET A 1 -4.36 18.18 22.12
C MET A 1 -3.53 18.26 20.86
N ALA A 2 -2.59 17.34 20.63
CA ALA A 2 -1.85 17.31 19.38
C ALA A 2 -2.70 16.63 18.31
N THR A 3 -2.85 17.28 17.15
CA THR A 3 -3.53 16.68 15.99
C THR A 3 -2.66 15.54 15.45
N SER A 4 -3.16 14.30 15.47
CA SER A 4 -2.50 13.14 14.87
C SER A 4 -3.03 12.92 13.45
N ILE A 5 -2.11 12.72 12.50
CA ILE A 5 -2.37 12.54 11.06
C ILE A 5 -2.21 11.06 10.70
N HIS A 6 -1.01 10.54 10.92
CA HIS A 6 -0.63 9.15 10.67
C HIS A 6 0.64 8.83 11.46
N PRO A 7 0.76 7.64 12.09
CA PRO A 7 1.90 7.31 12.95
C PRO A 7 3.29 7.49 12.30
N ALA A 8 3.37 7.35 10.98
CA ALA A 8 4.62 7.50 10.23
C ALA A 8 5.08 8.96 10.03
N VAL A 9 4.23 9.95 10.32
CA VAL A 9 4.55 11.38 10.12
C VAL A 9 4.34 12.22 11.38
N ASP A 10 3.61 11.71 12.37
CA ASP A 10 3.31 12.41 13.64
C ASP A 10 4.56 12.81 14.44
N GLN A 11 5.70 12.14 14.21
CA GLN A 11 6.99 12.44 14.84
C GLN A 11 8.03 12.99 13.85
N GLY A 12 7.58 13.53 12.73
CA GLY A 12 8.44 14.03 11.65
C GLY A 12 8.64 13.03 10.51
N LEU A 13 9.15 13.53 9.39
CA LEU A 13 9.35 12.75 8.16
C LEU A 13 10.73 12.08 8.16
N LYS A 14 10.76 10.79 7.83
CA LYS A 14 12.01 10.07 7.59
C LYS A 14 12.48 10.33 6.16
N PRO A 15 13.73 10.80 5.95
CA PRO A 15 14.25 11.01 4.61
C PRO A 15 14.44 9.67 3.88
N ALA A 16 14.35 9.70 2.56
CA ALA A 16 14.64 8.55 1.72
C ALA A 16 16.14 8.21 1.75
N ALA A 17 16.48 6.92 1.73
CA ALA A 17 17.86 6.48 1.54
C ALA A 17 18.26 6.55 0.06
N ALA A 18 19.43 7.12 -0.24
CA ALA A 18 19.88 7.40 -1.61
C ALA A 18 19.94 6.16 -2.52
N ASN A 19 20.33 5.01 -1.98
CA ASN A 19 20.49 3.76 -2.72
C ASN A 19 19.49 2.68 -2.27
N PHE A 20 18.27 3.09 -1.91
CA PHE A 20 17.23 2.15 -1.49
C PHE A 20 16.82 1.25 -2.66
N ALA A 21 17.01 -0.07 -2.50
CA ALA A 21 16.78 -1.07 -3.54
C ALA A 21 15.42 -1.76 -3.45
N GLY A 22 14.52 -1.26 -2.58
CA GLY A 22 13.22 -1.87 -2.32
C GLY A 22 13.20 -2.67 -1.03
N GLY A 23 12.19 -3.51 -0.87
CA GLY A 23 11.97 -4.27 0.35
C GLY A 23 10.75 -5.16 0.30
N THR A 24 10.26 -5.52 1.48
CA THR A 24 9.15 -6.45 1.66
C THR A 24 8.09 -5.84 2.53
N LEU A 25 6.84 -5.90 2.06
CA LEU A 25 5.64 -5.59 2.83
C LEU A 25 5.01 -6.89 3.33
N SER A 26 4.51 -6.87 4.56
CA SER A 26 3.77 -7.98 5.13
C SER A 26 2.48 -7.50 5.80
N CYS A 27 1.41 -8.28 5.66
CA CYS A 27 0.16 -7.97 6.33
C CYS A 27 0.26 -8.16 7.86
N LYS A 28 -0.80 -7.80 8.58
CA LYS A 28 -0.86 -7.84 10.06
C LYS A 28 -1.31 -9.18 10.66
N CYS A 29 -1.50 -10.24 9.88
CA CYS A 29 -1.82 -11.56 10.45
C CYS A 29 -0.69 -12.03 11.37
N SER A 30 -1.01 -12.74 12.46
CA SER A 30 0.00 -13.34 13.35
C SER A 30 0.76 -14.48 12.68
N ASP A 31 0.09 -15.24 11.82
CA ASP A 31 0.65 -16.33 11.02
C ASP A 31 0.15 -16.26 9.56
N ARG A 32 0.86 -16.91 8.63
CA ARG A 32 0.58 -16.94 7.19
C ARG A 32 0.31 -15.54 6.62
N LYS A 33 1.26 -14.64 6.83
CA LYS A 33 1.18 -13.27 6.33
C LYS A 33 1.21 -13.25 4.81
N VAL A 34 0.35 -12.42 4.22
CA VAL A 34 0.54 -12.03 2.83
C VAL A 34 1.84 -11.23 2.76
N THR A 35 2.70 -11.60 1.83
CA THR A 35 4.01 -10.95 1.65
C THR A 35 4.13 -10.46 0.22
N VAL A 36 4.56 -9.21 0.07
CA VAL A 36 4.76 -8.55 -1.22
C VAL A 36 6.18 -8.01 -1.26
N SER A 37 6.97 -8.39 -2.27
CA SER A 37 8.25 -7.77 -2.56
C SER A 37 8.05 -6.58 -3.50
N ILE A 38 8.71 -5.47 -3.20
CA ILE A 38 8.80 -4.30 -4.06
C ILE A 38 10.26 -4.09 -4.40
N LYS A 39 10.59 -4.08 -5.70
CA LYS A 39 11.93 -3.80 -6.20
C LYS A 39 12.11 -2.29 -6.44
N GLY A 40 13.22 -1.74 -5.96
CA GLY A 40 13.54 -0.32 -6.13
C GLY A 40 12.76 0.61 -5.22
N GLN A 41 12.89 1.91 -5.48
CA GLN A 41 12.25 2.97 -4.70
C GLN A 41 10.81 3.22 -5.16
N CYS A 42 9.94 3.61 -4.22
CA CYS A 42 8.61 4.12 -4.53
C CYS A 42 8.65 5.59 -4.95
N ALA A 43 7.64 6.05 -5.67
CA ALA A 43 7.47 7.45 -6.01
C ALA A 43 6.22 8.03 -5.36
N HIS A 44 6.16 9.37 -5.27
CA HIS A 44 4.97 10.12 -4.87
C HIS A 44 4.34 9.67 -3.54
N ASN A 45 5.15 9.29 -2.54
CA ASN A 45 4.64 8.97 -1.21
C ASN A 45 3.96 10.19 -0.58
N HIS A 46 2.72 10.03 -0.11
CA HIS A 46 1.93 11.11 0.48
C HIS A 46 0.95 10.57 1.52
N VAL A 47 0.43 11.48 2.35
CA VAL A 47 -0.72 11.19 3.20
C VAL A 47 -2.01 11.46 2.43
N CYS A 48 -2.98 10.54 2.51
CA CYS A 48 -4.22 10.59 1.74
C CYS A 48 -5.44 10.50 2.66
N GLY A 49 -6.29 11.53 2.60
CA GLY A 49 -7.52 11.65 3.40
C GLY A 49 -8.74 10.95 2.79
N CYS A 50 -8.63 10.36 1.59
CA CYS A 50 -9.78 9.72 0.96
C CYS A 50 -10.29 8.53 1.80
N THR A 51 -11.58 8.23 1.67
CA THR A 51 -12.24 7.15 2.42
C THR A 51 -11.89 5.75 1.92
N LYS A 52 -11.30 5.63 0.72
CA LYS A 52 -11.08 4.34 0.05
C LYS A 52 -9.75 3.66 0.39
N CYS A 53 -8.73 4.42 0.81
CA CYS A 53 -7.42 3.88 1.17
C CYS A 53 -7.38 3.42 2.63
N TRP A 54 -6.71 2.29 2.87
CA TRP A 54 -6.57 1.69 4.19
C TRP A 54 -5.83 2.62 5.16
N LYS A 55 -6.27 2.64 6.42
CA LYS A 55 -5.64 3.41 7.50
C LYS A 55 -5.35 2.48 8.66
N PRO A 56 -4.20 2.61 9.34
CA PRO A 56 -4.04 1.94 10.63
C PRO A 56 -5.08 2.48 11.62
N ALA A 57 -5.45 1.64 12.59
CA ALA A 57 -6.39 2.04 13.64
C ALA A 57 -5.93 3.34 14.33
N GLY A 58 -6.85 4.29 14.47
CA GLY A 58 -6.61 5.59 15.09
C GLY A 58 -6.03 6.68 14.17
N ALA A 59 -5.63 6.36 12.93
CA ALA A 59 -5.09 7.37 12.01
C ALA A 59 -6.19 8.06 11.19
N LEU A 60 -6.08 9.38 11.02
CA LEU A 60 -6.98 10.17 10.17
C LEU A 60 -6.65 10.02 8.68
N PHE A 61 -5.37 9.85 8.34
CA PHE A 61 -4.90 9.73 6.96
C PHE A 61 -4.30 8.34 6.70
N SER A 62 -4.39 7.89 5.44
CA SER A 62 -3.54 6.80 4.94
C SER A 62 -2.16 7.37 4.61
N GLN A 63 -1.11 6.56 4.63
CA GLN A 63 0.13 6.86 3.89
C GLN A 63 0.21 5.90 2.70
N VAL A 64 0.44 6.42 1.50
CA VAL A 64 0.43 5.64 0.26
C VAL A 64 1.46 6.22 -0.72
N ALA A 65 2.13 5.33 -1.43
CA ALA A 65 3.07 5.64 -2.50
C ALA A 65 2.72 4.79 -3.72
N VAL A 66 3.38 5.03 -4.84
CA VAL A 66 3.23 4.21 -6.05
C VAL A 66 4.56 3.56 -6.41
N ALA A 67 4.50 2.34 -6.97
CA ALA A 67 5.65 1.69 -7.58
C ALA A 67 5.26 1.15 -8.97
N PRO A 68 6.21 1.03 -9.90
CA PRO A 68 5.93 0.35 -11.17
C PRO A 68 5.43 -1.08 -10.90
N ARG A 69 4.38 -1.49 -11.61
CA ARG A 69 3.72 -2.79 -11.42
C ARG A 69 4.70 -3.95 -11.57
N GLU A 70 5.61 -3.85 -12.53
CA GLU A 70 6.64 -4.86 -12.77
C GLU A 70 7.61 -5.05 -11.61
N ASN A 71 7.69 -4.07 -10.70
CA ASN A 71 8.51 -4.14 -9.50
C ASN A 71 7.78 -4.75 -8.31
N LEU A 72 6.47 -4.98 -8.40
CA LEU A 72 5.68 -5.58 -7.34
C LEU A 72 5.42 -7.06 -7.61
N ARG A 73 5.68 -7.91 -6.62
CA ARG A 73 5.35 -9.35 -6.68
C ARG A 73 4.82 -9.84 -5.34
N VAL A 74 3.69 -10.55 -5.35
CA VAL A 74 3.24 -11.31 -4.18
C VAL A 74 4.13 -12.55 -4.05
N THR A 75 4.77 -12.70 -2.90
CA THR A 75 5.75 -13.78 -2.65
C THR A 75 5.26 -14.83 -1.67
N ALA A 76 4.18 -14.57 -0.91
CA ALA A 76 3.58 -15.54 -0.02
C ALA A 76 2.09 -15.28 0.22
N ASN A 77 1.32 -16.37 0.37
CA ASN A 77 -0.10 -16.40 0.75
C ASN A 77 -1.01 -15.51 -0.12
N GLU A 78 -0.80 -15.51 -1.44
CA GLU A 78 -1.63 -14.75 -2.40
C GLU A 78 -3.10 -15.16 -2.37
N ASP A 79 -3.38 -16.42 -2.00
CA ASP A 79 -4.73 -16.96 -1.77
C ASP A 79 -5.55 -16.17 -0.74
N LYS A 80 -4.87 -15.41 0.14
CA LYS A 80 -5.51 -14.55 1.15
C LYS A 80 -5.81 -13.14 0.63
N LEU A 81 -5.56 -12.83 -0.64
CA LEU A 81 -5.88 -11.52 -1.22
C LEU A 81 -7.24 -11.51 -1.89
N LYS A 82 -8.02 -10.46 -1.62
CA LYS A 82 -9.30 -10.20 -2.29
C LYS A 82 -9.39 -8.74 -2.70
N VAL A 83 -9.96 -8.49 -3.88
CA VAL A 83 -10.31 -7.14 -4.31
C VAL A 83 -11.46 -6.61 -3.45
N VAL A 84 -11.24 -5.45 -2.82
CA VAL A 84 -12.22 -4.80 -1.92
C VAL A 84 -13.47 -4.35 -2.67
N ASP A 85 -13.27 -3.70 -3.82
CA ASP A 85 -14.33 -3.20 -4.69
C ASP A 85 -13.86 -3.34 -6.15
N PRO A 86 -14.37 -4.35 -6.90
CA PRO A 86 -14.01 -4.57 -8.30
C PRO A 86 -14.42 -3.43 -9.23
N SER A 87 -15.38 -2.59 -8.84
CA SER A 87 -15.86 -1.45 -9.64
C SER A 87 -14.99 -0.20 -9.49
N ALA A 88 -14.10 -0.16 -8.50
CA ALA A 88 -13.20 0.95 -8.29
C ALA A 88 -12.09 1.00 -9.35
N THR A 89 -11.76 2.21 -9.82
CA THR A 89 -10.65 2.44 -10.77
C THR A 89 -9.31 1.88 -10.27
N ILE A 90 -9.05 2.03 -8.97
CA ILE A 90 -7.94 1.38 -8.29
C ILE A 90 -8.53 0.20 -7.51
N GLN A 91 -8.32 -1.00 -8.01
CA GLN A 91 -8.70 -2.24 -7.34
C GLN A 91 -7.72 -2.50 -6.20
N ARG A 92 -8.21 -2.47 -4.97
CA ARG A 92 -7.38 -2.62 -3.77
C ARG A 92 -7.41 -4.08 -3.33
N TYR A 93 -6.24 -4.71 -3.28
CA TYR A 93 -6.08 -6.09 -2.86
C TYR A 93 -5.83 -6.13 -1.35
N ALA A 94 -6.83 -6.58 -0.60
CA ALA A 94 -6.78 -6.65 0.85
C ALA A 94 -6.61 -8.09 1.34
N CYS A 95 -5.83 -8.25 2.41
CA CYS A 95 -5.72 -9.53 3.10
C CYS A 95 -7.04 -9.86 3.80
N THR A 96 -7.65 -11.00 3.46
CA THR A 96 -8.92 -11.48 4.05
C THR A 96 -8.83 -11.77 5.54
N GLY A 97 -7.63 -12.03 6.07
CA GLY A 97 -7.45 -12.34 7.50
C GLY A 97 -7.30 -11.12 8.41
N CYS A 98 -6.81 -9.98 7.91
CA CYS A 98 -6.54 -8.79 8.75
C CYS A 98 -7.03 -7.46 8.16
N GLY A 99 -7.60 -7.47 6.96
CA GLY A 99 -8.14 -6.29 6.28
C GLY A 99 -7.09 -5.31 5.73
N VAL A 100 -5.79 -5.54 5.96
CA VAL A 100 -4.72 -4.67 5.43
C VAL A 100 -4.71 -4.73 3.91
N HIS A 101 -4.76 -3.56 3.26
CA HIS A 101 -4.54 -3.46 1.82
C HIS A 101 -3.05 -3.66 1.54
N MET A 102 -2.73 -4.63 0.68
CA MET A 102 -1.35 -4.97 0.35
C MET A 102 -0.83 -4.22 -0.87
N TYR A 103 -1.69 -3.96 -1.86
CA TYR A 103 -1.42 -3.08 -2.99
C TYR A 103 -2.71 -2.61 -3.65
N GLY A 104 -2.63 -1.54 -4.44
CA GLY A 104 -3.67 -1.12 -5.37
C GLY A 104 -3.27 -1.50 -6.79
N ARG A 105 -4.23 -1.68 -7.69
CA ARG A 105 -3.93 -1.95 -9.09
C ARG A 105 -4.94 -1.29 -10.01
N ILE A 106 -4.45 -0.68 -11.08
CA ILE A 106 -5.29 -0.05 -12.10
C ILE A 106 -5.34 -0.95 -13.32
N GLU A 107 -6.48 -1.61 -13.56
CA GLU A 107 -6.63 -2.52 -14.70
C GLU A 107 -6.96 -1.81 -16.02
N ASN A 108 -7.52 -0.59 -15.93
CA ASN A 108 -7.86 0.20 -17.10
C ASN A 108 -6.60 0.74 -17.80
N LYS A 109 -6.29 0.20 -18.98
CA LYS A 109 -5.14 0.60 -19.82
C LYS A 109 -5.16 2.05 -20.29
N GLY A 110 -6.34 2.68 -20.33
CA GLY A 110 -6.49 4.10 -20.69
C GLY A 110 -6.27 5.06 -19.52
N HIS A 111 -6.07 4.56 -18.30
CA HIS A 111 -5.84 5.42 -17.14
C HIS A 111 -4.39 5.94 -17.15
N PRO A 112 -4.11 7.23 -16.85
CA PRO A 112 -2.76 7.81 -16.91
C PRO A 112 -1.72 7.12 -16.00
N LEU A 113 -2.18 6.51 -14.91
CA LEU A 113 -1.34 5.75 -13.98
C LEU A 113 -1.38 4.23 -14.20
N TYR A 114 -1.89 3.76 -15.35
CA TYR A 114 -1.78 2.35 -15.71
C TYR A 114 -0.29 1.93 -15.74
N GLY A 115 0.00 0.76 -15.19
CA GLY A 115 1.39 0.29 -15.02
C GLY A 115 1.99 0.63 -13.65
N PHE A 116 1.26 1.32 -12.76
CA PHE A 116 1.60 1.45 -11.35
C PHE A 116 0.69 0.63 -10.46
N ASP A 117 1.23 0.24 -9.31
CA ASP A 117 0.53 -0.39 -8.18
C ASP A 117 0.75 0.40 -6.87
#